data_AF-A0A926TFZ3-F1
#
_entry.id   AF-A0A926TFZ3-F1
#
_cell.length_a   1.000
_cell.length_b   1.000
_cell.length_c   1.000
_cell.angle_alpha   90.00
_cell.angle_beta   90.00
_cell.angle_gamma   90.00
#
_symmetry.space_group_name_H-M   'P 1'
#
loop_
_entity.id
_entity.type
_entity.pdbx_description
1 polymer ?
#
loop_
_entity_poly.entity_id
_entity_poly.type
_entity_poly.pdbx_seq_one_letter_code
_entity_poly.pdbx_strand_id
1 'polypeptide(L)'
;MDNVDTREWLLTNGLGSFASGTICDARTRTYHGWLTAALNPPGRRILLLSHVDASLEIAGQIFSLGTNFWTDDEVGPTGYQLLQSFTVEPIPTWIWGQADWQISRQIVMPFGLGSEKESGPHTPPRHRVLVQYRYQGSDLAIVRLRPLIADRDFHHLQSHDSGKTFSQILGDRQVMLQALQNGKAGTLWTLGWSQGHYQPEGAWYWHYYYPEEAQRGLDYQEDLFSPGYLTVMLQPGDALTIEASVGLPTGSVQNASFDRA
;
A
#
# COMPACT_ATOMS: atom_id res chain seq x y z
N MET A 1 25.37 2.32 -6.28
CA MET A 1 23.90 2.11 -6.39
C MET A 1 23.27 3.29 -7.12
N ASP A 2 23.90 3.75 -8.21
CA ASP A 2 23.87 5.19 -8.56
C ASP A 2 22.60 5.63 -9.32
N ASN A 3 21.55 4.79 -9.34
CA ASN A 3 20.31 5.00 -10.08
C ASN A 3 19.02 4.74 -9.27
N VAL A 4 19.10 4.51 -7.95
CA VAL A 4 17.89 4.35 -7.11
C VAL A 4 17.45 5.72 -6.59
N ASP A 5 16.34 6.24 -7.11
CA ASP A 5 15.80 7.54 -6.70
C ASP A 5 15.02 7.43 -5.38
N THR A 6 15.64 7.88 -4.29
CA THR A 6 15.07 7.82 -2.94
C THR A 6 14.35 9.09 -2.49
N ARG A 7 14.12 10.06 -3.38
CA ARG A 7 13.33 11.25 -3.04
C ARG A 7 11.95 10.85 -2.51
N GLU A 8 11.48 11.57 -1.51
CA GLU A 8 10.27 11.22 -0.76
C GLU A 8 9.02 11.94 -1.29
N TRP A 9 7.85 11.34 -1.11
CA TRP A 9 6.54 11.94 -1.34
C TRP A 9 5.65 11.78 -0.11
N LEU A 10 4.68 12.68 0.04
CA LEU A 10 3.74 12.70 1.18
C LEU A 10 2.34 13.07 0.71
N LEU A 11 1.35 12.30 1.15
CA LEU A 11 -0.07 12.61 1.04
C LEU A 11 -0.68 12.68 2.43
N THR A 12 -1.65 13.57 2.63
CA THR A 12 -2.36 13.70 3.91
C THR A 12 -3.86 13.79 3.69
N ASN A 13 -4.65 13.39 4.69
CA ASN A 13 -6.13 13.48 4.63
C ASN A 13 -6.72 14.70 5.36
N GLY A 14 -5.88 15.64 5.82
CA GLY A 14 -6.33 16.79 6.63
C GLY A 14 -6.75 16.48 8.08
N LEU A 15 -6.71 15.20 8.50
CA LEU A 15 -7.00 14.77 9.89
C LEU A 15 -5.75 14.25 10.61
N GLY A 16 -4.57 14.49 10.04
CA GLY A 16 -3.28 14.03 10.57
C GLY A 16 -2.90 12.60 10.17
N SER A 17 -3.72 11.92 9.34
CA SER A 17 -3.32 10.67 8.68
C SER A 17 -2.55 10.97 7.41
N PHE A 18 -1.69 10.04 7.01
CA PHE A 18 -0.84 10.24 5.86
C PHE A 18 -0.45 8.93 5.17
N ALA A 19 -0.01 9.07 3.92
CA ALA A 19 0.72 8.07 3.16
C ALA A 19 2.03 8.69 2.70
N SER A 20 3.13 7.94 2.75
CA SER A 20 4.43 8.41 2.30
C SER A 20 5.33 7.27 1.84
N GLY A 21 6.35 7.60 1.08
CA GLY A 21 7.32 6.65 0.56
C GLY A 21 8.35 7.36 -0.31
N THR A 22 9.03 6.59 -1.17
CA THR A 22 10.03 7.13 -2.09
C THR A 22 9.60 6.96 -3.56
N ILE A 23 10.29 7.65 -4.46
CA ILE A 23 10.09 7.53 -5.92
C ILE A 23 10.38 6.10 -6.41
N CYS A 24 11.48 5.47 -5.96
CA CYS A 24 11.82 4.10 -6.34
C CYS A 24 10.91 3.01 -5.74
N ASP A 25 9.90 3.39 -4.95
CA ASP A 25 8.94 2.51 -4.27
C ASP A 25 9.51 1.69 -3.10
N ALA A 26 10.73 2.00 -2.66
CA ALA A 26 11.35 1.39 -1.49
C ALA A 26 11.11 2.20 -0.22
N ARG A 27 10.88 1.50 0.90
CA ARG A 27 10.82 2.14 2.22
C ARG A 27 12.24 2.33 2.73
N THR A 28 12.53 3.52 3.24
CA THR A 28 13.85 3.88 3.77
C THR A 28 13.80 4.30 5.23
N ARG A 29 12.59 4.58 5.76
CA ARG A 29 12.32 5.09 7.10
C ARG A 29 11.10 4.46 7.74
N THR A 30 11.04 4.48 9.07
CA THR A 30 9.95 3.91 9.88
C THR A 30 8.57 4.51 9.58
N TYR A 31 8.54 5.73 9.04
CA TYR A 31 7.32 6.46 8.71
C TYR A 31 6.76 6.16 7.31
N HIS A 32 7.54 5.51 6.43
CA HIS A 32 7.06 5.19 5.09
C HIS A 32 5.99 4.09 5.15
N GLY A 33 4.87 4.33 4.47
CA GLY A 33 3.67 3.54 4.61
C GLY A 33 2.51 4.14 3.82
N TRP A 34 1.61 3.31 3.31
CA TRP A 34 0.49 3.76 2.47
C TRP A 34 -0.77 4.13 3.28
N LEU A 35 -0.92 3.62 4.51
CA LEU A 35 -1.99 4.06 5.42
C LEU A 35 -1.49 4.16 6.87
N THR A 36 -1.04 5.35 7.25
CA THR A 36 -0.83 5.71 8.65
C THR A 36 -2.04 6.47 9.16
N ALA A 37 -2.89 5.80 9.96
CA ALA A 37 -4.15 6.33 10.44
C ALA A 37 -4.00 7.04 11.79
N ALA A 38 -4.43 8.30 11.87
CA ALA A 38 -4.46 9.09 13.09
C ALA A 38 -5.75 8.86 13.88
N LEU A 39 -5.78 7.78 14.66
CA LEU A 39 -6.96 7.30 15.38
C LEU A 39 -7.29 8.12 16.64
N ASN A 40 -6.31 8.82 17.20
CA ASN A 40 -6.52 9.80 18.26
C ASN A 40 -5.46 10.91 18.16
N PRO A 41 -5.66 11.92 17.29
CA PRO A 41 -4.72 13.02 17.10
C PRO A 41 -4.52 13.84 18.38
N PRO A 42 -3.32 14.40 18.64
CA PRO A 42 -2.12 14.33 17.79
C PRO A 42 -1.25 13.07 18.04
N GLY A 43 -1.58 12.26 19.06
CA GLY A 43 -0.65 11.28 19.63
C GLY A 43 -0.68 9.88 19.02
N ARG A 44 -1.87 9.29 18.77
CA ARG A 44 -1.97 7.89 18.33
C ARG A 44 -2.10 7.80 16.81
N ARG A 45 -1.01 7.42 16.15
CA ARG A 45 -1.01 7.02 14.73
C ARG A 45 -0.56 5.59 14.57
N ILE A 46 -1.36 4.81 13.86
CA ILE A 46 -1.08 3.40 13.60
C ILE A 46 -0.83 3.27 12.10
N LEU A 47 0.36 2.79 11.73
CA LEU A 47 0.57 2.25 10.39
C LEU A 47 -0.27 0.98 10.31
N LEU A 48 -1.07 0.83 9.24
CA LEU A 48 -1.94 -0.32 8.98
C LEU A 48 -1.56 -1.03 7.68
N LEU A 49 -1.36 -0.26 6.61
CA LEU A 49 -0.86 -0.76 5.33
C LEU A 49 0.51 -0.15 5.08
N SER A 50 1.56 -0.98 5.13
CA SER A 50 2.91 -0.55 4.78
C SER A 50 2.94 -0.26 3.28
N HIS A 51 2.67 -1.27 2.45
CA HIS A 51 2.64 -1.14 1.00
C HIS A 51 1.92 -2.36 0.40
N VAL A 52 1.83 -2.39 -0.93
CA VAL A 52 1.38 -3.56 -1.68
C VAL A 52 2.48 -3.95 -2.65
N ASP A 53 3.02 -5.15 -2.49
CA ASP A 53 3.91 -5.74 -3.46
C ASP A 53 3.12 -6.13 -4.70
N ALA A 54 3.43 -5.47 -5.82
CA ALA A 54 2.79 -5.69 -7.10
C ALA A 54 3.70 -6.44 -8.06
N SER A 55 3.11 -7.37 -8.80
CA SER A 55 3.75 -8.01 -9.95
C SER A 55 2.79 -8.07 -11.12
N LEU A 56 3.36 -8.07 -12.31
CA LEU A 56 2.67 -8.12 -13.58
C LEU A 56 3.14 -9.35 -14.33
N GLU A 57 2.22 -10.20 -14.76
CA GLU A 57 2.53 -11.33 -15.64
C GLU A 57 1.91 -11.08 -17.02
N ILE A 58 2.73 -11.11 -18.07
CA ILE A 58 2.34 -10.90 -19.47
C ILE A 58 2.99 -12.00 -20.29
N ALA A 59 2.21 -12.71 -21.11
CA ALA A 59 2.69 -13.80 -21.96
C ALA A 59 3.57 -14.84 -21.22
N GLY A 60 3.28 -15.09 -19.93
CA GLY A 60 4.00 -16.02 -19.07
C GLY A 60 5.29 -15.48 -18.44
N GLN A 61 5.68 -14.23 -18.72
CA GLN A 61 6.80 -13.56 -18.07
C GLN A 61 6.31 -12.72 -16.89
N ILE A 62 6.99 -12.83 -15.74
CA ILE A 62 6.66 -12.09 -14.52
C ILE A 62 7.63 -10.92 -14.34
N PHE A 63 7.06 -9.75 -14.08
CA PHE A 63 7.74 -8.50 -13.77
C PHE A 63 7.35 -8.05 -12.36
N SER A 64 8.32 -8.02 -11.44
CA SER A 64 8.12 -7.42 -10.11
C SER A 64 8.21 -5.90 -10.22
N LEU A 65 7.20 -5.20 -9.70
CA LEU A 65 7.15 -3.73 -9.71
C LEU A 65 7.72 -3.11 -8.42
N GLY A 66 7.74 -3.89 -7.34
CA GLY A 66 8.27 -3.45 -6.05
C GLY A 66 9.79 -3.27 -6.03
N THR A 67 10.25 -2.50 -5.06
CA THR A 67 11.67 -2.31 -4.73
C THR A 67 11.84 -2.32 -3.22
N ASN A 68 12.78 -3.09 -2.70
CA ASN A 68 13.09 -3.11 -1.26
C ASN A 68 14.60 -3.09 -1.05
N PHE A 69 15.04 -2.49 0.06
CA PHE A 69 16.38 -2.70 0.58
C PHE A 69 16.35 -3.86 1.58
N TRP A 70 17.35 -4.73 1.50
CA TRP A 70 17.58 -5.84 2.45
C TRP A 70 18.84 -5.62 3.28
N THR A 71 19.81 -4.92 2.71
CA THR A 71 21.01 -4.40 3.38
C THR A 71 21.41 -3.09 2.70
N ASP A 72 22.52 -2.47 3.14
CA ASP A 72 23.10 -1.31 2.45
C ASP A 72 23.49 -1.60 0.99
N ASP A 73 23.83 -2.85 0.67
CA ASP A 73 24.35 -3.26 -0.64
C ASP A 73 23.37 -4.14 -1.44
N GLU A 74 22.23 -4.50 -0.86
CA GLU A 74 21.27 -5.44 -1.45
C GLU A 74 19.89 -4.80 -1.65
N VAL A 75 19.47 -4.74 -2.91
CA VAL A 75 18.16 -4.25 -3.34
C VAL A 75 17.44 -5.34 -4.12
N GLY A 76 16.22 -5.68 -3.72
CA GLY A 76 15.42 -6.71 -4.37
C GLY A 76 13.96 -6.69 -3.91
N PRO A 77 12.96 -6.97 -4.77
CA PRO A 77 13.05 -6.95 -6.23
C PRO A 77 13.54 -5.59 -6.76
N THR A 78 13.87 -5.52 -8.05
CA THR A 78 14.49 -4.34 -8.68
C THR A 78 13.51 -3.55 -9.55
N GLY A 79 12.25 -3.43 -9.12
CA GLY A 79 11.19 -2.76 -9.89
C GLY A 79 11.53 -1.32 -10.28
N TYR A 80 12.39 -0.64 -9.52
CA TYR A 80 12.95 0.68 -9.88
C TYR A 80 13.63 0.71 -11.26
N GLN A 81 14.11 -0.42 -11.78
CA GLN A 81 14.71 -0.52 -13.11
C GLN A 81 13.67 -0.48 -14.24
N LEU A 82 12.42 -0.85 -13.93
CA LEU A 82 11.28 -0.77 -14.84
C LEU A 82 10.57 0.58 -14.74
N LEU A 83 10.90 1.40 -13.73
CA LEU A 83 10.27 2.70 -13.48
C LEU A 83 10.71 3.70 -14.55
N GLN A 84 9.78 4.10 -15.42
CA GLN A 84 10.04 5.04 -16.49
C GLN A 84 9.83 6.49 -16.04
N SER A 85 8.85 6.74 -15.15
CA SER A 85 8.61 8.08 -14.62
C SER A 85 7.83 8.08 -13.31
N PHE A 86 7.96 9.19 -12.59
CA PHE A 86 7.18 9.54 -11.41
C PHE A 86 6.79 11.02 -11.47
N THR A 87 5.55 11.34 -11.11
CA THR A 87 5.11 12.71 -10.80
C THR A 87 4.36 12.73 -9.48
N VAL A 88 4.49 13.82 -8.71
CA VAL A 88 3.74 14.04 -7.47
C VAL A 88 2.48 14.87 -7.69
N GLU A 89 2.49 15.75 -8.70
CA GLU A 89 1.37 16.63 -9.03
C GLU A 89 0.61 16.12 -10.27
N PRO A 90 -0.74 16.13 -10.27
CA PRO A 90 -1.63 16.48 -9.15
C PRO A 90 -1.72 15.38 -8.08
N ILE A 91 -1.32 14.15 -8.42
CA ILE A 91 -1.33 12.99 -7.54
C ILE A 91 -0.10 12.12 -7.77
N PRO A 92 0.50 11.52 -6.73
CA PRO A 92 1.61 10.59 -6.85
C PRO A 92 1.29 9.48 -7.85
N THR A 93 1.99 9.51 -8.97
CA THR A 93 1.80 8.64 -10.12
C THR A 93 3.12 8.02 -10.51
N TRP A 94 3.18 6.70 -10.49
CA TRP A 94 4.29 5.92 -11.02
C TRP A 94 3.90 5.31 -12.34
N ILE A 95 4.89 5.19 -13.23
CA ILE A 95 4.77 4.49 -14.49
C ILE A 95 5.92 3.51 -14.59
N TRP A 96 5.62 2.21 -14.56
CA TRP A 96 6.56 1.16 -14.96
C TRP A 96 6.22 0.68 -16.35
N GLY A 97 7.23 0.23 -17.09
CA GLY A 97 6.98 -0.31 -18.42
C GLY A 97 8.23 -0.74 -19.15
N GLN A 98 8.00 -1.40 -20.27
CA GLN A 98 8.99 -1.69 -21.29
C GLN A 98 8.50 -1.12 -22.63
N ALA A 99 9.00 -1.62 -23.76
CA ALA A 99 8.66 -1.08 -25.08
C ALA A 99 7.19 -1.35 -25.49
N ASP A 100 6.62 -2.44 -24.99
CA ASP A 100 5.36 -3.06 -25.43
C ASP A 100 4.25 -3.02 -24.37
N TRP A 101 4.58 -2.68 -23.12
CA TRP A 101 3.62 -2.59 -22.03
C TRP A 101 3.97 -1.47 -21.04
N GLN A 102 2.94 -0.97 -20.38
CA GLN A 102 3.03 0.01 -19.32
C GLN A 102 1.96 -0.29 -18.26
N ILE A 103 2.32 -0.15 -16.99
CA ILE A 103 1.37 -0.08 -15.89
C ILE A 103 1.63 1.18 -15.09
N SER A 104 0.57 1.97 -14.89
CA SER A 104 0.62 3.10 -13.97
C SER A 104 0.03 2.74 -12.62
N ARG A 105 0.54 3.35 -11.55
CA ARG A 105 -0.07 3.35 -10.22
C ARG A 105 -0.28 4.77 -9.77
N GLN A 106 -1.48 5.06 -9.28
CA GLN A 106 -1.79 6.32 -8.62
C GLN A 106 -2.23 6.05 -7.19
N ILE A 107 -1.76 6.88 -6.25
CA ILE A 107 -2.15 6.79 -4.83
C ILE A 107 -2.85 8.09 -4.46
N VAL A 108 -4.02 7.97 -3.82
CA VAL A 108 -4.80 9.10 -3.33
C VAL A 108 -5.20 8.86 -1.89
N MET A 109 -5.10 9.90 -1.07
CA MET A 109 -5.63 9.91 0.29
C MET A 109 -6.75 10.96 0.38
N PRO A 110 -8.03 10.56 0.23
CA PRO A 110 -9.16 11.49 0.25
C PRO A 110 -9.21 12.30 1.54
N PHE A 111 -9.70 13.54 1.43
CA PHE A 111 -9.91 14.39 2.59
C PHE A 111 -10.87 13.71 3.58
N GLY A 112 -10.45 13.64 4.85
CA GLY A 112 -11.05 12.73 5.82
C GLY A 112 -12.45 13.12 6.29
N LEU A 113 -12.89 14.36 6.05
CA LEU A 113 -14.26 14.79 6.33
C LEU A 113 -15.27 14.43 5.22
N GLY A 114 -14.79 13.85 4.11
CA GLY A 114 -15.61 13.60 2.92
C GLY A 114 -15.80 14.85 2.06
N SER A 115 -16.55 14.73 0.97
CA SER A 115 -17.02 15.88 0.19
C SER A 115 -18.21 16.55 0.89
N GLU A 116 -18.49 17.84 0.65
CA GLU A 116 -19.69 18.52 1.20
C GLU A 116 -21.01 17.76 0.94
N LYS A 117 -21.06 16.93 -0.11
CA LYS A 117 -22.22 16.08 -0.44
C LYS A 117 -22.34 14.84 0.46
N GLU A 118 -21.25 14.39 1.07
CA GLU A 118 -21.15 13.24 1.99
C GLU A 118 -21.06 13.68 3.47
N SER A 119 -20.72 14.95 3.73
CA SER A 119 -20.56 15.52 5.06
C SER A 119 -21.88 16.03 5.62
N GLY A 120 -22.63 15.17 6.31
CA GLY A 120 -23.65 15.61 7.26
C GLY A 120 -22.98 15.99 8.60
N PRO A 121 -23.70 16.67 9.52
CA PRO A 121 -23.19 17.04 10.85
C PRO A 121 -22.76 15.84 11.74
N HIS A 122 -22.96 14.61 11.27
CA HIS A 122 -22.63 13.36 11.98
C HIS A 122 -21.80 12.38 11.13
N THR A 123 -21.25 12.78 9.98
CA THR A 123 -20.37 11.88 9.21
C THR A 123 -19.05 11.70 9.96
N PRO A 124 -18.71 10.48 10.42
CA PRO A 124 -17.47 10.27 11.16
C PRO A 124 -16.25 10.47 10.24
N PRO A 125 -15.11 10.93 10.80
CA PRO A 125 -13.88 11.05 10.04
C PRO A 125 -13.47 9.72 9.42
N ARG A 126 -13.00 9.76 8.17
CA ARG A 126 -12.54 8.59 7.42
C ARG A 126 -11.03 8.65 7.21
N HIS A 127 -10.38 7.53 7.48
CA HIS A 127 -8.94 7.33 7.27
C HIS A 127 -8.80 6.24 6.21
N ARG A 128 -8.52 6.65 4.97
CA ARG A 128 -8.46 5.75 3.83
C ARG A 128 -7.44 6.17 2.81
N VAL A 129 -6.92 5.19 2.09
CA VAL A 129 -6.07 5.36 0.90
C VAL A 129 -6.68 4.55 -0.24
N LEU A 130 -6.71 5.13 -1.43
CA LEU A 130 -7.07 4.45 -2.66
C LEU A 130 -5.83 4.33 -3.54
N VAL A 131 -5.66 3.16 -4.16
CA VAL A 131 -4.57 2.89 -5.09
C VAL A 131 -5.19 2.36 -6.38
N GLN A 132 -4.97 3.05 -7.49
CA GLN A 132 -5.41 2.61 -8.81
C GLN A 132 -4.22 2.15 -9.62
N TYR A 133 -4.36 0.97 -10.22
CA TYR A 133 -3.47 0.46 -11.25
C TYR A 133 -4.19 0.54 -12.59
N ARG A 134 -3.51 1.04 -13.64
CA ARG A 134 -4.03 1.05 -15.01
C ARG A 134 -3.01 0.42 -15.94
N TYR A 135 -3.47 -0.54 -16.74
CA TYR A 135 -2.61 -1.28 -17.64
C TYR A 135 -2.83 -0.86 -19.10
N GLN A 136 -1.73 -0.79 -19.84
CA GLN A 136 -1.68 -0.58 -21.29
C GLN A 136 -0.66 -1.57 -21.87
N GLY A 137 -0.96 -2.14 -23.03
CA GLY A 137 -0.07 -3.08 -23.72
C GLY A 137 -0.76 -3.75 -24.90
N SER A 138 -0.16 -4.78 -25.46
CA SER A 138 -0.75 -5.63 -26.51
C SER A 138 -1.52 -6.82 -25.96
N ASP A 139 -1.03 -7.41 -24.87
CA ASP A 139 -1.48 -8.69 -24.36
C ASP A 139 -2.25 -8.53 -23.04
N LEU A 140 -3.01 -9.56 -22.67
CA LEU A 140 -3.63 -9.65 -21.35
C LEU A 140 -2.55 -9.66 -20.26
N ALA A 141 -2.74 -8.83 -19.23
CA ALA A 141 -1.93 -8.84 -18.04
C ALA A 141 -2.62 -9.54 -16.87
N ILE A 142 -1.88 -10.33 -16.11
CA ILE A 142 -2.29 -10.81 -14.78
C ILE A 142 -1.54 -9.97 -13.74
N VAL A 143 -2.28 -9.12 -13.04
CA VAL A 143 -1.75 -8.34 -11.92
C VAL A 143 -1.94 -9.13 -10.63
N ARG A 144 -0.87 -9.36 -9.89
CA ARG A 144 -0.92 -9.89 -8.52
C ARG A 144 -0.50 -8.81 -7.53
N LEU A 145 -1.39 -8.53 -6.59
CA LEU A 145 -1.21 -7.54 -5.53
C LEU A 145 -1.18 -8.23 -4.16
N ARG A 146 -0.05 -8.17 -3.47
CA ARG A 146 0.14 -8.73 -2.14
C ARG A 146 0.28 -7.60 -1.10
N PRO A 147 -0.73 -7.31 -0.28
CA PRO A 147 -0.63 -6.29 0.76
C PRO A 147 0.32 -6.72 1.89
N LEU A 148 1.11 -5.78 2.38
CA LEU A 148 2.01 -5.93 3.53
C LEU A 148 1.53 -5.04 4.67
N ILE A 149 1.27 -5.68 5.81
CA ILE A 149 0.65 -5.11 7.00
C ILE A 149 1.71 -4.91 8.07
N ALA A 150 1.76 -3.68 8.55
CA ALA A 150 2.33 -3.32 9.84
C ALA A 150 1.10 -2.90 10.67
N ASP A 151 0.86 -3.48 11.85
CA ASP A 151 -0.17 -2.98 12.80
C ASP A 151 0.56 -2.47 14.03
N ARG A 152 1.13 -1.27 13.91
CA ARG A 152 2.08 -0.73 14.89
C ARG A 152 2.02 0.78 14.98
N ASP A 153 2.48 1.30 16.11
CA ASP A 153 2.72 2.73 16.26
C ASP A 153 3.74 3.22 15.22
N PHE A 154 3.51 4.40 14.67
CA PHE A 154 4.33 4.95 13.60
C PHE A 154 5.77 5.31 14.02
N HIS A 155 6.13 5.32 15.31
CA HIS A 155 7.49 5.54 15.80
C HIS A 155 8.31 4.26 16.05
N HIS A 156 7.67 3.09 16.04
CA HIS A 156 8.33 1.81 16.32
C HIS A 156 8.32 0.91 15.09
N LEU A 157 9.14 -0.15 15.09
CA LEU A 157 9.10 -1.19 14.07
C LEU A 157 8.38 -2.42 14.57
N GLN A 158 7.73 -3.12 13.65
CA GLN A 158 7.14 -4.43 13.91
C GLN A 158 8.20 -5.52 13.75
N SER A 159 8.18 -6.51 14.63
CA SER A 159 8.90 -7.76 14.45
C SER A 159 7.91 -8.92 14.58
N HIS A 160 8.25 -10.05 13.98
CA HIS A 160 7.50 -11.28 14.17
C HIS A 160 7.53 -11.68 15.65
N ASP A 161 6.36 -11.84 16.25
CA ASP A 161 6.18 -12.27 17.64
C ASP A 161 5.07 -13.32 17.71
N SER A 162 5.30 -14.38 18.48
CA SER A 162 4.30 -15.42 18.78
C SER A 162 3.01 -14.87 19.40
N GLY A 163 3.10 -13.73 20.11
CA GLY A 163 1.96 -13.02 20.67
C GLY A 163 1.15 -12.24 19.63
N LYS A 164 1.66 -12.06 18.41
CA LYS A 164 1.05 -11.25 17.36
C LYS A 164 0.45 -12.14 16.28
N THR A 165 -0.87 -12.10 16.18
CA THR A 165 -1.61 -12.81 15.12
C THR A 165 -2.48 -11.84 14.33
N PHE A 166 -2.88 -12.25 13.13
CA PHE A 166 -3.75 -11.45 12.27
C PHE A 166 -4.98 -12.27 11.91
N SER A 167 -6.14 -11.69 12.17
CA SER A 167 -7.43 -12.25 11.77
C SER A 167 -7.89 -11.61 10.47
N GLN A 168 -8.56 -12.41 9.63
CA GLN A 168 -9.19 -11.93 8.41
C GLN A 168 -10.59 -12.50 8.25
N ILE A 169 -11.53 -11.68 7.81
CA ILE A 169 -12.89 -12.09 7.43
C ILE A 169 -13.13 -11.65 6.00
N LEU A 170 -13.23 -12.63 5.10
CA LEU A 170 -13.47 -12.39 3.68
C LEU A 170 -14.95 -12.10 3.43
N GLY A 171 -15.23 -11.02 2.73
CA GLY A 171 -16.55 -10.67 2.19
C GLY A 171 -16.52 -10.60 0.66
N ASP A 172 -17.60 -10.09 0.06
CA ASP A 172 -17.62 -9.84 -1.38
C ASP A 172 -16.73 -8.64 -1.74
N ARG A 173 -15.71 -8.91 -2.56
CA ARG A 173 -14.67 -7.95 -3.00
C ARG A 173 -13.99 -7.13 -1.88
N GLN A 174 -13.91 -7.69 -0.68
CA GLN A 174 -13.25 -7.04 0.45
C GLN A 174 -12.83 -8.04 1.51
N VAL A 175 -11.83 -7.67 2.30
CA VAL A 175 -11.39 -8.41 3.49
C VAL A 175 -11.28 -7.46 4.68
N MET A 176 -11.92 -7.83 5.79
CA MET A 176 -11.72 -7.17 7.09
C MET A 176 -10.50 -7.77 7.77
N LEU A 177 -9.65 -6.92 8.33
CA LEU A 177 -8.36 -7.26 8.90
C LEU A 177 -8.23 -6.66 10.29
N GLN A 178 -7.74 -7.46 11.24
CA GLN A 178 -7.45 -7.00 12.59
C GLN A 178 -6.32 -7.81 13.20
N ALA A 179 -5.28 -7.13 13.68
CA ALA A 179 -4.23 -7.76 14.47
C ALA A 179 -4.69 -8.03 15.90
N LEU A 180 -4.11 -9.04 16.52
CA LEU A 180 -4.29 -9.39 17.92
C LEU A 180 -2.90 -9.48 18.55
N GLN A 181 -2.65 -8.67 19.58
CA GLN A 181 -1.42 -8.71 20.37
C GLN A 181 -1.74 -9.27 21.75
N ASN A 182 -1.28 -10.49 22.05
CA ASN A 182 -1.53 -11.18 23.31
C ASN A 182 -3.03 -11.18 23.69
N GLY A 183 -3.88 -11.45 22.69
CA GLY A 183 -5.35 -11.44 22.82
C GLY A 183 -6.01 -10.06 22.82
N LYS A 184 -5.26 -8.96 22.77
CA LYS A 184 -5.81 -7.60 22.66
C LYS A 184 -5.98 -7.23 21.19
N ALA A 185 -7.21 -6.84 20.83
CA ALA A 185 -7.54 -6.42 19.49
C ALA A 185 -6.89 -5.09 19.13
N GLY A 186 -6.20 -5.07 17.98
CA GLY A 186 -5.69 -3.88 17.33
C GLY A 186 -6.77 -3.12 16.57
N THR A 187 -6.35 -2.28 15.64
CA THR A 187 -7.28 -1.48 14.84
C THR A 187 -7.95 -2.36 13.81
N LEU A 188 -9.29 -2.34 13.76
CA LEU A 188 -10.04 -2.96 12.68
C LEU A 188 -9.97 -2.07 11.45
N TRP A 189 -9.66 -2.66 10.30
CA TRP A 189 -9.68 -1.98 9.01
C TRP A 189 -10.08 -2.95 7.90
N THR A 190 -10.40 -2.41 6.74
CA THR A 190 -10.88 -3.15 5.58
C THR A 190 -9.99 -2.86 4.38
N LEU A 191 -9.68 -3.90 3.60
CA LEU A 191 -9.10 -3.78 2.27
C LEU A 191 -10.14 -4.25 1.24
N GLY A 192 -10.63 -3.32 0.41
CA GLY A 192 -11.58 -3.59 -0.67
C GLY A 192 -10.93 -3.47 -2.05
N TRP A 193 -11.54 -4.06 -3.07
CA TRP A 193 -11.07 -3.99 -4.46
C TRP A 193 -12.21 -3.93 -5.47
N SER A 194 -11.95 -3.33 -6.63
CA SER A 194 -12.98 -3.19 -7.67
C SER A 194 -13.22 -4.46 -8.47
N GLN A 195 -12.19 -5.29 -8.67
CA GLN A 195 -12.28 -6.54 -9.44
C GLN A 195 -11.17 -7.54 -9.09
N GLY A 196 -11.35 -8.79 -9.49
CA GLY A 196 -10.41 -9.89 -9.27
C GLY A 196 -10.76 -10.82 -8.12
N HIS A 197 -9.87 -11.77 -7.86
CA HIS A 197 -10.04 -12.84 -6.89
C HIS A 197 -8.98 -12.76 -5.79
N TYR A 198 -9.42 -12.69 -4.54
CA TYR A 198 -8.54 -12.71 -3.37
C TYR A 198 -8.34 -14.13 -2.87
N GLN A 199 -7.09 -14.50 -2.66
CA GLN A 199 -6.69 -15.78 -2.08
C GLN A 199 -6.09 -15.54 -0.69
N PRO A 200 -6.70 -16.07 0.38
CA PRO A 200 -6.06 -16.11 1.69
C PRO A 200 -4.82 -17.00 1.62
N GLU A 201 -3.66 -16.41 1.92
CA GLU A 201 -2.36 -17.08 1.97
C GLU A 201 -1.47 -16.28 2.91
N GLY A 202 -1.72 -16.45 4.22
CA GLY A 202 -1.03 -15.70 5.26
C GLY A 202 0.46 -16.04 5.31
N ALA A 203 1.33 -15.03 5.22
CA ALA A 203 2.78 -15.22 5.26
C ALA A 203 3.47 -14.03 5.94
N TRP A 204 4.51 -14.33 6.71
CA TRP A 204 5.43 -13.31 7.22
C TRP A 204 6.55 -13.05 6.21
N TYR A 205 6.98 -11.79 6.17
CA TYR A 205 8.12 -11.30 5.41
C TYR A 205 9.07 -10.65 6.40
N TRP A 206 10.32 -11.08 6.38
CA TRP A 206 11.29 -10.72 7.42
C TRP A 206 12.34 -9.73 6.91
N HIS A 207 12.86 -8.93 7.83
CA HIS A 207 14.10 -8.15 7.65
C HIS A 207 14.05 -7.09 6.53
N TYR A 208 12.92 -6.42 6.33
CA TYR A 208 12.92 -5.18 5.55
C TYR A 208 13.92 -4.19 6.15
N TYR A 209 14.84 -3.66 5.34
CA TYR A 209 15.90 -2.77 5.79
C TYR A 209 15.59 -1.31 5.47
N TYR A 210 15.71 -0.43 6.48
CA TYR A 210 15.46 1.00 6.38
C TYR A 210 16.78 1.78 6.45
N PRO A 211 17.45 2.02 5.30
CA PRO A 211 18.80 2.60 5.27
C PRO A 211 18.93 3.95 5.98
N GLU A 212 17.91 4.79 5.94
CA GLU A 212 17.97 6.11 6.57
C GLU A 212 17.83 6.02 8.11
N GLU A 213 17.10 5.04 8.64
CA GLU A 213 17.06 4.79 10.10
C GLU A 213 18.39 4.20 10.57
N ALA A 214 18.98 3.30 9.78
CA ALA A 214 20.29 2.72 10.07
C ALA A 214 21.37 3.82 10.16
N GLN A 215 21.39 4.75 9.20
CA GLN A 215 22.29 5.91 9.23
C GLN A 215 22.08 6.82 10.45
N ARG A 216 20.85 6.86 10.99
CA ARG A 216 20.50 7.61 12.20
C ARG A 216 20.79 6.84 13.50
N GLY A 217 21.22 5.59 13.41
CA GLY A 217 21.45 4.71 14.57
C GLY A 217 20.17 4.31 15.31
N LEU A 218 19.04 4.26 14.61
CA LEU A 218 17.72 3.85 15.13
C LEU A 218 17.40 2.41 14.74
N ASP A 219 16.30 1.85 15.23
CA ASP A 219 15.82 0.55 14.74
C ASP A 219 15.52 0.64 13.24
N TYR A 220 16.05 -0.31 12.45
CA TYR A 220 16.05 -0.23 10.98
C TYR A 220 15.61 -1.54 10.28
N GLN A 221 15.27 -2.58 11.03
CA GLN A 221 14.76 -3.85 10.48
C GLN A 221 13.31 -4.08 10.90
N GLU A 222 12.45 -4.39 9.93
CA GLU A 222 11.03 -4.64 10.16
C GLU A 222 10.55 -5.95 9.53
N ASP A 223 9.70 -6.68 10.26
CA ASP A 223 8.96 -7.81 9.75
C ASP A 223 7.50 -7.40 9.47
N LEU A 224 7.01 -7.76 8.29
CA LEU A 224 5.65 -7.44 7.83
C LEU A 224 4.84 -8.71 7.62
N PHE A 225 3.55 -8.62 7.88
CA PHE A 225 2.63 -9.73 7.63
C PHE A 225 1.83 -9.48 6.36
N SER A 226 1.67 -10.50 5.52
CA SER A 226 0.74 -10.48 4.40
C SER A 226 -0.43 -11.42 4.69
N PRO A 227 -1.70 -10.97 4.57
CA PRO A 227 -2.86 -11.83 4.80
C PRO A 227 -3.20 -12.74 3.61
N GLY A 228 -2.64 -12.46 2.43
CA GLY A 228 -2.99 -13.11 1.17
C GLY A 228 -2.67 -12.21 -0.01
N TYR A 229 -3.24 -12.49 -1.18
CA TYR A 229 -3.03 -11.70 -2.38
C TYR A 229 -4.26 -11.65 -3.28
N LEU A 230 -4.40 -10.55 -4.02
CA LEU A 230 -5.41 -10.33 -5.04
C LEU A 230 -4.82 -10.64 -6.42
N THR A 231 -5.53 -11.40 -7.25
CA THR A 231 -5.17 -11.66 -8.66
C THR A 231 -6.23 -11.08 -9.57
N VAL A 232 -5.82 -10.29 -10.56
CA VAL A 232 -6.71 -9.57 -11.48
C VAL A 232 -6.21 -9.72 -12.90
N MET A 233 -7.11 -10.06 -13.83
CA MET A 233 -6.83 -10.03 -15.26
C MET A 233 -7.21 -8.66 -15.81
N LEU A 234 -6.28 -7.97 -16.46
CA LEU A 234 -6.48 -6.65 -17.06
C LEU A 234 -6.21 -6.73 -18.57
N GLN A 235 -7.20 -6.37 -19.37
CA GLN A 235 -7.02 -6.06 -20.78
C GLN A 235 -6.34 -4.68 -20.93
N PRO A 236 -5.70 -4.39 -22.07
CA PRO A 236 -5.23 -3.05 -22.37
C PRO A 236 -6.35 -2.01 -22.21
N GLY A 237 -6.11 -0.97 -21.39
CA GLY A 237 -7.11 0.04 -21.05
C GLY A 237 -7.80 -0.17 -19.70
N ASP A 238 -7.79 -1.39 -19.17
CA ASP A 238 -8.43 -1.71 -17.90
C ASP A 238 -7.70 -1.08 -16.71
N ALA A 239 -8.47 -0.89 -15.63
CA ALA A 239 -7.97 -0.41 -14.37
C ALA A 239 -8.53 -1.21 -13.19
N LEU A 240 -7.76 -1.27 -12.12
CA LEU A 240 -8.11 -1.86 -10.84
C LEU A 240 -7.88 -0.83 -9.74
N THR A 241 -8.86 -0.65 -8.86
CA THR A 241 -8.72 0.17 -7.65
C THR A 241 -8.79 -0.72 -6.42
N ILE A 242 -7.88 -0.52 -5.48
CA ILE A 242 -7.97 -1.04 -4.11
C ILE A 242 -8.15 0.13 -3.13
N GLU A 243 -8.89 -0.11 -2.06
CA GLU A 243 -9.11 0.86 -0.98
C GLU A 243 -8.76 0.20 0.36
N ALA A 244 -7.84 0.79 1.11
CA ALA A 244 -7.65 0.44 2.51
C ALA A 244 -8.30 1.53 3.37
N SER A 245 -9.20 1.15 4.28
CA SER A 245 -9.95 2.07 5.13
C SER A 245 -10.05 1.57 6.56
N VAL A 246 -9.90 2.46 7.53
CA VAL A 246 -10.16 2.16 8.94
C VAL A 246 -11.66 1.85 9.15
N GLY A 247 -11.92 0.85 9.99
CA GLY A 247 -13.27 0.44 10.38
C GLY A 247 -13.90 -0.58 9.45
N LEU A 248 -15.23 -0.68 9.58
CA LEU A 248 -16.06 -1.61 8.83
C LEU A 248 -16.22 -1.17 7.36
N PRO A 249 -16.53 -2.11 6.46
CA PRO A 249 -16.95 -1.81 5.09
C PRO A 249 -18.01 -0.71 5.00
N THR A 250 -17.82 0.25 4.10
CA THR A 250 -18.81 1.30 3.84
C THR A 250 -19.46 1.24 2.45
N GLY A 251 -19.12 0.24 1.64
CA GLY A 251 -19.62 0.06 0.27
C GLY A 251 -18.65 -0.76 -0.58
N SER A 252 -19.01 -1.01 -1.83
CA SER A 252 -18.12 -1.65 -2.81
C SER A 252 -17.15 -0.63 -3.41
N VAL A 253 -15.89 -1.03 -3.57
CA VAL A 253 -14.88 -0.21 -4.26
C VAL A 253 -15.20 -0.19 -5.74
N GLN A 254 -15.21 1.01 -6.33
CA GLN A 254 -15.41 1.20 -7.77
C GLN A 254 -14.16 1.83 -8.39
N ASN A 255 -13.97 1.62 -9.69
CA ASN A 255 -12.96 2.34 -10.44
C ASN A 255 -13.40 3.81 -10.55
N ALA A 256 -12.88 4.66 -9.66
CA ALA A 256 -13.06 6.10 -9.76
C ALA A 256 -12.03 6.70 -10.72
N SER A 257 -12.39 7.79 -11.41
CA SER A 257 -11.40 8.66 -12.04
C SER A 257 -10.68 9.42 -10.93
N PHE A 258 -9.35 9.38 -10.94
CA PHE A 258 -8.51 10.15 -10.02
C PHE A 258 -8.15 11.52 -10.59
N ASP A 259 -8.72 11.93 -11.73
CA ASP A 259 -8.38 13.17 -12.46
C ASP A 259 -8.79 14.46 -11.73
N ARG A 260 -9.37 14.36 -10.52
CA ARG A 260 -9.91 15.49 -9.73
C ARG A 260 -9.70 15.37 -8.22
N ALA A 261 -8.79 14.50 -7.77
CA ALA A 261 -8.47 14.36 -6.34
C ALA A 261 -7.62 15.53 -5.82
#